data_AF-A0AAN8EHF4-F1
#
_entry.id   AF-A0AAN8EHF4-F1
#
_cell.length_a   1.000
_cell.length_b   1.000
_cell.length_c   1.000
_cell.angle_alpha   90.00
_cell.angle_beta   90.00
_cell.angle_gamma   90.00
#
_symmetry.space_group_name_H-M   'P 1'
#
loop_
_entity.id
_entity.type
_entity.pdbx_description
1 polymer ?
#
loop_
_entity_poly.entity_id
_entity_poly.type
_entity_poly.pdbx_seq_one_letter_code
_entity_poly.pdbx_strand_id
1 'polypeptide(L)'
;MPVTRNSGNDKPSTVPLKRKRDIADYSGTGSDSEKENDTESALRSEQAKTTKASKATSKSKSLPGAKPKSKSKSDASTTTTSSKDAKKLYTITLKAIDKRIADLDKKINILLDRNPNSDAITTETSARSLLPHIPIVTKLASMDGKLAFNLLLSMADASHTDCDSTIKMCGTCCDDTGDIFGMLDKLLLKQIESMLEMEPVTGAGTLTEVPKRWTEADAPESERRNKRQRKALYKRKVGLENERRLAKRMRRETTDRWAAAALSDLVEERDHLDAYGVGGYLLESIARLEELCK
;
A
#
# COMPACT_ATOMS: atom_id res chain seq x y z
N MET A 1 -24.90 66.83 -29.20
CA MET A 1 -25.04 67.97 -28.25
C MET A 1 -26.41 67.84 -27.59
N PRO A 2 -26.50 67.94 -26.25
CA PRO A 2 -27.62 67.40 -25.46
C PRO A 2 -28.69 68.45 -25.11
N VAL A 3 -29.90 67.96 -24.80
CA VAL A 3 -30.95 68.72 -24.11
C VAL A 3 -31.09 68.15 -22.70
N THR A 4 -31.06 69.03 -21.70
CA THR A 4 -31.12 68.74 -20.26
C THR A 4 -32.51 69.00 -19.66
N ARG A 5 -32.83 68.20 -18.62
CA ARG A 5 -33.53 68.49 -17.33
C ARG A 5 -34.67 67.50 -17.07
N ASN A 6 -34.57 66.61 -16.07
CA ASN A 6 -34.58 66.72 -14.60
C ASN A 6 -35.98 66.46 -14.02
N SER A 7 -36.14 65.40 -13.24
CA SER A 7 -36.69 65.42 -11.86
C SER A 7 -36.99 64.02 -11.35
N GLY A 8 -36.64 63.74 -10.09
CA GLY A 8 -37.14 62.59 -9.34
C GLY A 8 -36.10 61.94 -8.43
N ASN A 9 -35.76 62.62 -7.33
CA ASN A 9 -35.14 62.01 -6.15
C ASN A 9 -36.07 60.93 -5.58
N ASP A 10 -35.52 59.79 -5.15
CA ASP A 10 -35.61 59.34 -3.75
C ASP A 10 -34.79 58.05 -3.53
N LYS A 11 -33.83 58.12 -2.59
CA LYS A 11 -33.24 56.99 -1.87
C LYS A 11 -33.92 56.94 -0.50
N PRO A 12 -34.07 55.75 0.13
CA PRO A 12 -32.99 55.36 1.05
C PRO A 12 -32.64 53.86 1.07
N SER A 13 -31.35 53.65 1.36
CA SER A 13 -30.71 52.54 2.09
C SER A 13 -31.60 51.56 2.86
N THR A 14 -31.30 50.26 2.80
CA THR A 14 -30.90 49.44 4.00
C THR A 14 -30.53 47.99 3.64
N VAL A 15 -29.49 47.49 4.31
CA VAL A 15 -28.92 46.12 4.26
C VAL A 15 -29.59 45.24 5.37
N PRO A 16 -29.15 43.99 5.62
CA PRO A 16 -29.86 42.72 5.38
C PRO A 16 -30.62 42.16 6.60
N LEU A 17 -31.69 41.40 6.36
CA LEU A 17 -32.44 40.72 7.42
C LEU A 17 -31.77 39.42 7.89
N LYS A 18 -31.24 39.47 9.12
CA LYS A 18 -30.96 38.33 10.00
C LYS A 18 -32.26 37.61 10.35
N ARG A 19 -32.26 36.27 10.37
CA ARG A 19 -33.21 35.48 11.20
C ARG A 19 -32.44 34.61 12.19
N LYS A 20 -32.69 34.86 13.48
CA LYS A 20 -32.46 33.98 14.64
C LYS A 20 -33.65 32.99 14.68
N ARG A 21 -33.44 31.67 14.78
CA ARG A 21 -33.09 30.81 15.93
C ARG A 21 -34.38 30.28 16.57
N ASP A 22 -34.54 28.95 16.62
CA ASP A 22 -35.27 28.27 17.68
C ASP A 22 -34.50 26.99 18.08
N ILE A 23 -34.32 26.88 19.39
CA ILE A 23 -33.70 25.81 20.17
C ILE A 23 -34.85 24.98 20.73
N ALA A 24 -34.73 23.65 20.70
CA ALA A 24 -35.50 22.79 21.60
C ALA A 24 -34.55 21.72 22.15
N ASP A 25 -34.38 21.77 23.47
CA ASP A 25 -33.66 20.83 24.32
C ASP A 25 -34.41 19.48 24.39
N TYR A 26 -33.68 18.37 24.36
CA TYR A 26 -34.08 17.15 25.06
C TYR A 26 -32.85 16.39 25.56
N SER A 27 -32.69 16.45 26.88
CA SER A 27 -31.76 15.65 27.68
C SER A 27 -32.33 14.24 27.92
N GLY A 28 -31.48 13.21 27.86
CA GLY A 28 -31.84 11.86 28.31
C GLY A 28 -30.66 10.89 28.25
N THR A 29 -30.09 10.62 29.42
CA THR A 29 -28.98 9.70 29.72
C THR A 29 -29.38 8.21 29.74
N GLY A 30 -28.39 7.34 29.49
CA GLY A 30 -28.37 5.91 29.84
C GLY A 30 -28.59 5.00 28.62
N SER A 31 -28.02 3.82 28.49
CA SER A 31 -27.04 3.02 29.24
C SER A 31 -26.74 1.81 28.34
N ASP A 32 -25.63 1.13 28.59
CA ASP A 32 -25.16 -0.11 27.97
C ASP A 32 -26.22 -1.08 27.41
N SER A 33 -25.93 -1.65 26.24
CA SER A 33 -26.05 -3.09 26.02
C SER A 33 -25.33 -3.53 24.74
N GLU A 34 -24.37 -4.42 24.96
CA GLU A 34 -23.71 -5.28 23.99
C GLU A 34 -24.73 -6.09 23.16
N LYS A 35 -24.38 -6.35 21.89
CA LYS A 35 -24.38 -7.72 21.31
C LYS A 35 -23.76 -7.74 19.93
N GLU A 36 -22.58 -8.36 19.90
CA GLU A 36 -22.05 -9.31 18.92
C GLU A 36 -22.85 -9.51 17.62
N ASN A 37 -22.13 -9.45 16.50
CA ASN A 37 -22.14 -10.60 15.59
C ASN A 37 -20.83 -10.70 14.81
N ASP A 38 -20.22 -11.87 14.98
CA ASP A 38 -19.05 -12.40 14.34
C ASP A 38 -19.19 -12.50 12.82
N THR A 39 -18.05 -12.40 12.13
CA THR A 39 -17.64 -13.41 11.14
C THR A 39 -16.18 -13.15 10.75
N GLU A 40 -15.29 -13.63 11.62
CA GLU A 40 -13.89 -13.90 11.32
C GLU A 40 -13.80 -15.34 10.73
N SER A 41 -13.38 -15.45 9.47
CA SER A 41 -12.93 -16.69 8.83
C SER A 41 -12.16 -16.29 7.57
N ALA A 42 -11.01 -16.84 7.20
CA ALA A 42 -10.28 -18.00 7.68
C ALA A 42 -8.82 -17.85 7.20
N LEU A 43 -7.86 -18.50 7.87
CA LEU A 43 -6.76 -19.29 7.27
C LEU A 43 -5.61 -19.50 8.28
N ARG A 44 -5.72 -20.58 9.04
CA ARG A 44 -4.63 -21.37 9.64
C ARG A 44 -5.32 -22.62 10.21
N SER A 45 -5.12 -23.83 9.72
CA SER A 45 -3.88 -24.59 9.84
C SER A 45 -4.08 -25.94 9.13
N GLU A 46 -3.09 -26.42 8.38
CA GLU A 46 -2.89 -27.86 8.19
C GLU A 46 -1.40 -28.17 8.39
N GLN A 47 -1.10 -28.92 9.45
CA GLN A 47 -0.08 -29.98 9.46
C GLN A 47 -0.22 -30.81 10.74
N ALA A 48 -1.07 -31.84 10.62
CA ALA A 48 -0.86 -33.24 10.98
C ALA A 48 -0.03 -33.66 12.22
N LYS A 49 -0.66 -34.59 12.97
CA LYS A 49 -0.15 -35.86 13.55
C LYS A 49 0.19 -35.96 15.05
N THR A 50 -0.84 -36.41 15.78
CA THR A 50 -0.96 -37.70 16.53
C THR A 50 0.11 -38.15 17.55
N THR A 51 -0.43 -38.53 18.73
CA THR A 51 0.04 -39.46 19.79
C THR A 51 1.16 -38.93 20.72
N LYS A 52 1.18 -39.11 22.04
CA LYS A 52 0.58 -40.10 22.96
C LYS A 52 0.48 -39.45 24.37
N ALA A 53 -0.52 -39.87 25.13
CA ALA A 53 -0.68 -39.55 26.56
C ALA A 53 0.36 -40.28 27.43
N SER A 54 0.80 -39.66 28.53
CA SER A 54 0.81 -40.23 29.88
C SER A 54 1.37 -39.24 30.90
N LYS A 55 0.74 -39.25 32.07
CA LYS A 55 0.80 -38.32 33.20
C LYS A 55 1.69 -38.90 34.30
N ALA A 56 2.59 -38.13 34.91
CA ALA A 56 3.02 -38.37 36.30
C ALA A 56 3.74 -37.17 36.92
N THR A 57 3.30 -36.87 38.13
CA THR A 57 3.66 -35.83 39.09
C THR A 57 5.02 -36.08 39.75
N SER A 58 5.77 -35.03 40.10
CA SER A 58 6.22 -34.76 41.49
C SER A 58 7.27 -33.64 41.56
N LYS A 59 7.10 -32.77 42.55
CA LYS A 59 8.06 -31.78 43.05
C LYS A 59 9.13 -32.50 43.89
N SER A 60 10.39 -32.11 43.74
CA SER A 60 11.33 -32.03 44.87
C SER A 60 12.47 -31.06 44.55
N LYS A 61 13.01 -30.50 45.63
CA LYS A 61 13.84 -29.29 45.74
C LYS A 61 15.23 -29.69 46.26
N SER A 62 16.23 -28.82 46.05
CA SER A 62 17.61 -28.81 46.61
C SER A 62 18.68 -29.56 45.79
N LEU A 63 19.96 -29.19 45.65
CA LEU A 63 20.81 -27.99 45.83
C LEU A 63 22.20 -28.34 45.17
N PRO A 64 23.26 -27.51 45.19
CA PRO A 64 24.10 -27.21 44.02
C PRO A 64 25.37 -28.07 43.91
N GLY A 65 25.91 -28.23 42.70
CA GLY A 65 27.23 -28.83 42.53
C GLY A 65 27.74 -28.85 41.09
N ALA A 66 28.91 -28.24 40.92
CA ALA A 66 29.91 -28.47 39.87
C ALA A 66 29.57 -28.11 38.40
N LYS A 67 30.25 -27.04 37.94
CA LYS A 67 30.52 -26.79 36.51
C LYS A 67 31.18 -28.00 35.86
N PRO A 68 30.80 -28.33 34.63
CA PRO A 68 31.77 -28.68 33.60
C PRO A 68 31.85 -27.53 32.60
N LYS A 69 33.08 -27.03 32.37
CA LYS A 69 33.42 -26.26 31.17
C LYS A 69 33.07 -27.13 29.96
N SER A 70 31.95 -26.85 29.28
CA SER A 70 31.69 -27.41 27.96
C SER A 70 32.08 -26.37 26.90
N LYS A 71 32.81 -26.90 25.92
CA LYS A 71 33.45 -26.23 24.81
C LYS A 71 32.44 -25.46 23.95
N SER A 72 32.92 -24.36 23.39
CA SER A 72 32.45 -23.68 22.20
C SER A 72 31.51 -24.51 21.33
N LYS A 73 30.25 -24.07 21.22
CA LYS A 73 29.37 -24.42 20.09
C LYS A 73 29.15 -23.15 19.28
N SER A 74 29.84 -23.13 18.16
CA SER A 74 29.90 -22.13 17.11
C SER A 74 28.54 -21.90 16.44
N ASP A 75 28.24 -20.62 16.22
CA ASP A 75 27.67 -19.98 15.01
C ASP A 75 26.34 -20.40 14.37
N ALA A 76 25.65 -21.46 14.83
CA ALA A 76 24.35 -21.83 14.22
C ALA A 76 23.12 -21.06 14.79
N SER A 77 23.27 -20.38 15.93
CA SER A 77 22.16 -19.68 16.61
C SER A 77 21.86 -18.29 16.02
N THR A 78 22.89 -17.61 15.50
CA THR A 78 22.83 -16.20 15.10
C THR A 78 22.10 -16.01 13.77
N THR A 79 22.34 -16.88 12.78
CA THR A 79 21.70 -16.85 11.45
C THR A 79 20.19 -17.12 11.52
N THR A 80 19.78 -18.09 12.34
CA THR A 80 18.36 -18.44 12.51
C THR A 80 17.57 -17.33 13.21
N THR A 81 18.22 -16.58 14.11
CA THR A 81 17.63 -15.43 14.81
C THR A 81 17.52 -14.24 13.86
N SER A 82 18.59 -13.94 13.10
CA SER A 82 18.60 -12.88 12.09
C SER A 82 17.52 -13.06 11.02
N SER A 83 17.36 -14.27 10.46
CA SER A 83 16.32 -14.55 9.46
C SER A 83 14.89 -14.39 10.02
N LYS A 84 14.65 -14.83 11.26
CA LYS A 84 13.35 -14.63 11.93
C LYS A 84 13.06 -13.15 12.16
N ASP A 85 14.06 -12.37 12.54
CA ASP A 85 13.91 -10.95 12.80
C ASP A 85 13.75 -10.14 11.50
N ALA A 86 14.43 -10.53 10.41
CA ALA A 86 14.22 -9.98 9.07
C ALA A 86 12.77 -10.19 8.61
N LYS A 87 12.25 -11.42 8.73
CA LYS A 87 10.84 -11.74 8.38
C LYS A 87 9.83 -10.96 9.20
N LYS A 88 10.07 -10.78 10.50
CA LYS A 88 9.22 -9.94 11.36
C LYS A 88 9.24 -8.49 10.90
N LEU A 89 10.43 -7.93 10.68
CA LEU A 89 10.60 -6.54 10.25
C LEU A 89 9.92 -6.28 8.90
N TYR A 90 10.10 -7.19 7.95
CA TYR A 90 9.42 -7.20 6.66
C TYR A 90 7.89 -7.18 6.83
N THR A 91 7.35 -8.13 7.59
CA THR A 91 5.89 -8.27 7.79
C THR A 91 5.28 -7.06 8.49
N ILE A 92 5.95 -6.52 9.52
CA ILE A 92 5.50 -5.32 10.23
C ILE A 92 5.47 -4.11 9.29
N THR A 93 6.50 -3.98 8.45
CA THR A 93 6.61 -2.84 7.51
C THR A 93 5.57 -2.92 6.41
N LEU A 94 5.34 -4.11 5.85
CA LEU A 94 4.24 -4.32 4.89
C LEU A 94 2.88 -3.92 5.48
N LYS A 95 2.58 -4.37 6.71
CA LYS A 95 1.34 -3.99 7.40
C LYS A 95 1.22 -2.48 7.60
N ALA A 96 2.34 -1.78 7.85
CA ALA A 96 2.35 -0.33 7.98
C ALA A 96 2.05 0.36 6.64
N ILE A 97 2.64 -0.12 5.54
CA ILE A 97 2.35 0.37 4.18
C ILE A 97 0.88 0.12 3.82
N ASP A 98 0.37 -1.10 4.03
CA ASP A 98 -1.03 -1.45 3.73
C ASP A 98 -2.01 -0.58 4.52
N LYS A 99 -1.71 -0.34 5.81
CA LYS A 99 -2.50 0.57 6.63
C LYS A 99 -2.47 1.99 6.08
N ARG A 100 -1.31 2.47 5.62
CA ARG A 100 -1.17 3.81 5.06
C ARG A 100 -1.96 3.99 3.77
N ILE A 101 -1.93 2.99 2.88
CA ILE A 101 -2.74 2.94 1.66
C ILE A 101 -4.22 2.98 2.03
N ALA A 102 -4.67 2.12 2.95
CA ALA A 102 -6.07 2.09 3.38
C ALA A 102 -6.53 3.44 3.99
N ASP A 103 -5.65 4.16 4.69
CA ASP A 103 -5.96 5.48 5.22
C ASP A 103 -5.99 6.58 4.14
N LEU A 104 -5.17 6.46 3.08
CA LEU A 104 -5.30 7.30 1.89
C LEU A 104 -6.61 7.02 1.15
N ASP A 105 -6.97 5.76 0.95
CA ASP A 105 -8.21 5.35 0.29
C ASP A 105 -9.45 5.88 1.00
N LYS A 106 -9.46 5.81 2.35
CA LYS A 106 -10.54 6.41 3.15
C LYS A 106 -10.65 7.90 2.90
N LYS A 107 -9.52 8.61 2.85
CA LYS A 107 -9.51 10.06 2.60
C LYS A 107 -9.96 10.39 1.19
N ILE A 108 -9.51 9.67 0.17
CA ILE A 108 -9.96 9.84 -1.22
C ILE A 108 -11.47 9.62 -1.31
N ASN A 109 -11.99 8.55 -0.70
CA ASN A 109 -13.44 8.29 -0.68
C ASN A 109 -14.25 9.40 0.03
N ILE A 110 -13.68 10.06 1.05
CA ILE A 110 -14.27 11.25 1.68
C ILE A 110 -14.16 12.48 0.76
N LEU A 111 -13.05 12.66 0.05
CA LEU A 111 -12.87 13.77 -0.88
C LEU A 111 -13.81 13.64 -2.08
N LEU A 112 -14.00 12.45 -2.64
CA LEU A 112 -15.00 12.17 -3.68
C LEU A 112 -16.44 12.51 -3.24
N ASP A 113 -16.71 12.55 -1.93
CA ASP A 113 -17.98 12.99 -1.36
C ASP A 113 -18.17 14.51 -1.34
N ARG A 114 -17.09 15.23 -1.01
CA ARG A 114 -17.11 16.66 -0.65
C ARG A 114 -16.61 17.56 -1.77
N ASN A 115 -15.52 17.17 -2.43
CA ASN A 115 -14.89 17.88 -3.53
C ASN A 115 -14.20 16.89 -4.48
N PRO A 116 -14.92 16.38 -5.50
CA PRO A 116 -14.36 15.45 -6.49
C PRO A 116 -13.19 16.02 -7.32
N ASN A 117 -12.97 17.33 -7.28
CA ASN A 117 -11.88 18.00 -8.00
C ASN A 117 -10.74 18.41 -7.06
N SER A 118 -10.65 17.79 -5.88
CA SER A 118 -9.59 18.06 -4.91
C SER A 118 -8.26 17.45 -5.36
N ASP A 119 -7.20 18.22 -5.15
CA ASP A 119 -5.78 17.91 -5.30
C ASP A 119 -5.11 17.62 -3.94
N ALA A 120 -5.89 17.42 -2.88
CA ALA A 120 -5.35 17.24 -1.52
C ALA A 120 -4.64 15.88 -1.32
N ILE A 121 -4.87 14.93 -2.22
CA ILE A 121 -4.15 13.68 -2.32
C ILE A 121 -3.74 13.53 -3.78
N THR A 122 -2.46 13.33 -3.99
CA THR A 122 -1.84 13.18 -5.30
C THR A 122 -0.90 11.99 -5.28
N THR A 123 -0.48 11.56 -6.47
CA THR A 123 0.55 10.53 -6.62
C THR A 123 1.81 10.87 -5.80
N GLU A 124 2.17 12.15 -5.70
CA GLU A 124 3.24 12.62 -4.82
C GLU A 124 2.97 12.35 -3.33
N THR A 125 1.73 12.53 -2.87
CA THR A 125 1.31 12.23 -1.49
C THR A 125 1.50 10.75 -1.17
N SER A 126 1.15 9.88 -2.12
CA SER A 126 1.34 8.44 -2.03
C SER A 126 2.83 8.09 -1.98
N ALA A 127 3.63 8.60 -2.93
CA ALA A 127 5.08 8.38 -2.99
C ALA A 127 5.81 8.89 -1.73
N ARG A 128 5.52 10.12 -1.28
CA ARG A 128 6.10 10.70 -0.04
C ARG A 128 5.78 9.87 1.20
N SER A 129 4.62 9.21 1.24
CA SER A 129 4.24 8.39 2.39
C SER A 129 5.16 7.19 2.63
N LEU A 130 5.98 6.84 1.64
CA LEU A 130 6.91 5.70 1.67
C LEU A 130 8.32 6.07 2.15
N LEU A 131 8.69 7.36 2.13
CA LEU A 131 10.01 7.84 2.56
C LEU A 131 10.43 7.33 3.94
N PRO A 132 9.54 7.27 4.97
CA PRO A 132 9.91 6.74 6.28
C PRO A 132 10.32 5.25 6.28
N HIS A 133 10.01 4.49 5.23
CA HIS A 133 10.32 3.07 5.13
C HIS A 133 11.67 2.80 4.43
N ILE A 134 12.29 3.79 3.79
CA ILE A 134 13.58 3.62 3.11
C ILE A 134 14.70 3.12 4.06
N PRO A 135 14.88 3.66 5.28
CA PRO A 135 15.90 3.14 6.20
C PRO A 135 15.66 1.67 6.59
N ILE A 136 14.40 1.23 6.58
CA ILE A 136 14.03 -0.15 6.89
C ILE A 136 14.43 -1.07 5.74
N VAL A 137 14.28 -0.64 4.49
CA VAL A 137 14.78 -1.36 3.31
C VAL A 137 16.29 -1.56 3.42
N THR A 138 17.04 -0.48 3.70
CA THR A 138 18.51 -0.58 3.85
C THR A 138 18.92 -1.55 4.96
N LYS A 139 18.19 -1.52 6.09
CA LYS A 139 18.39 -2.47 7.18
C LYS A 139 18.03 -3.91 6.79
N LEU A 140 16.94 -4.11 6.04
CA LEU A 140 16.58 -5.42 5.54
C LEU A 140 17.61 -5.94 4.54
N ALA A 141 18.16 -5.09 3.68
CA ALA A 141 19.13 -5.50 2.66
C ALA A 141 20.39 -6.12 3.28
N SER A 142 20.81 -5.66 4.47
CA SER A 142 21.92 -6.26 5.21
C SER A 142 21.57 -7.54 5.97
N MET A 143 20.28 -7.84 6.16
CA MET A 143 19.80 -9.04 6.86
C MET A 143 19.35 -10.14 5.88
N ASP A 144 18.63 -9.75 4.83
CA ASP A 144 18.01 -10.60 3.83
C ASP A 144 17.69 -9.77 2.57
N GLY A 145 18.52 -9.91 1.53
CA GLY A 145 18.38 -9.18 0.28
C GLY A 145 17.08 -9.46 -0.47
N LYS A 146 16.53 -10.69 -0.39
CA LYS A 146 15.28 -11.06 -1.06
C LYS A 146 14.09 -10.36 -0.43
N LEU A 147 14.06 -10.28 0.90
CA LEU A 147 13.00 -9.55 1.61
C LEU A 147 13.07 -8.04 1.38
N ALA A 148 14.28 -7.47 1.33
CA ALA A 148 14.46 -6.05 0.99
C ALA A 148 13.98 -5.73 -0.43
N PHE A 149 14.33 -6.59 -1.40
CA PHE A 149 13.86 -6.48 -2.77
C PHE A 149 12.34 -6.55 -2.88
N ASN A 150 11.71 -7.55 -2.25
CA ASN A 150 10.26 -7.68 -2.25
C ASN A 150 9.55 -6.51 -1.56
N LEU A 151 10.18 -5.88 -0.55
CA LEU A 151 9.65 -4.69 0.10
C LEU A 151 9.71 -3.49 -0.83
N LEU A 152 10.82 -3.28 -1.55
CA LEU A 152 10.96 -2.21 -2.54
C LEU A 152 9.94 -2.33 -3.66
N LEU A 153 9.70 -3.54 -4.19
CA LEU A 153 8.64 -3.76 -5.19
C LEU A 153 7.24 -3.43 -4.64
N SER A 154 7.01 -3.71 -3.35
CA SER A 154 5.73 -3.35 -2.70
C SER A 154 5.62 -1.84 -2.45
N MET A 155 6.74 -1.14 -2.20
CA MET A 155 6.80 0.31 -2.12
C MET A 155 6.57 0.95 -3.49
N ALA A 156 7.15 0.41 -4.56
CA ALA A 156 6.93 0.89 -5.93
C ALA A 156 5.43 0.85 -6.28
N ASP A 157 4.77 -0.30 -6.11
CA ASP A 157 3.31 -0.47 -6.30
C ASP A 157 2.47 0.45 -5.39
N ALA A 158 2.90 0.69 -4.14
CA ALA A 158 2.22 1.58 -3.21
C ALA A 158 2.35 3.08 -3.56
N SER A 159 3.34 3.47 -4.36
CA SER A 159 3.72 4.87 -4.57
C SER A 159 2.74 5.67 -5.43
N HIS A 160 1.82 4.99 -6.11
CA HIS A 160 0.92 5.59 -7.09
C HIS A 160 -0.50 4.98 -7.04
N THR A 161 -0.91 4.44 -5.89
CA THR A 161 -2.22 3.79 -5.69
C THR A 161 -3.43 4.67 -5.98
N ASP A 162 -3.22 5.99 -6.06
CA ASP A 162 -4.26 6.99 -6.25
C ASP A 162 -4.32 7.59 -7.67
N CYS A 163 -3.36 7.23 -8.54
CA CYS A 163 -3.14 7.86 -9.85
C CYS A 163 -4.41 7.89 -10.71
N ASP A 164 -5.22 6.85 -10.68
CA ASP A 164 -6.44 6.70 -11.49
C ASP A 164 -7.72 7.11 -10.72
N SER A 165 -7.63 7.84 -9.61
CA SER A 165 -8.80 8.23 -8.79
C SER A 165 -9.57 9.42 -9.38
N THR A 166 -8.86 10.46 -9.84
CA THR A 166 -9.41 11.58 -10.62
C THR A 166 -8.31 12.18 -11.49
N ILE A 167 -8.63 12.88 -12.58
CA ILE A 167 -7.64 13.55 -13.46
C ILE A 167 -6.76 14.56 -12.70
N LYS A 168 -7.24 15.14 -11.60
CA LYS A 168 -6.44 16.05 -10.75
C LYS A 168 -5.58 15.32 -9.70
N MET A 169 -5.91 14.07 -9.41
CA MET A 169 -5.09 13.18 -8.56
C MET A 169 -4.07 12.42 -9.42
N CYS A 170 -4.38 12.19 -10.70
CA CYS A 170 -3.44 11.74 -11.72
C CYS A 170 -2.49 12.89 -12.03
N GLY A 171 -1.20 12.59 -11.99
CA GLY A 171 -0.13 13.55 -11.86
C GLY A 171 0.14 14.48 -13.04
N THR A 172 -0.88 14.99 -13.72
CA THR A 172 -0.76 15.91 -14.87
C THR A 172 -0.01 17.22 -14.54
N CYS A 173 0.36 17.46 -13.28
CA CYS A 173 1.19 18.58 -12.81
C CYS A 173 2.41 18.14 -11.96
N CYS A 174 2.82 16.86 -12.02
CA CYS A 174 3.78 16.26 -11.10
C CYS A 174 5.25 16.54 -11.48
N ASP A 175 5.61 17.81 -11.58
CA ASP A 175 6.98 18.23 -11.92
C ASP A 175 7.97 17.87 -10.79
N ASP A 176 7.50 17.75 -9.53
CA ASP A 176 8.32 17.47 -8.34
C ASP A 176 8.38 15.98 -7.93
N THR A 177 7.60 15.10 -8.56
CA THR A 177 7.59 13.66 -8.18
C THR A 177 8.79 12.88 -8.71
N GLY A 178 9.46 13.41 -9.74
CA GLY A 178 10.60 12.77 -10.39
C GLY A 178 11.71 12.40 -9.41
N ASP A 179 11.91 13.19 -8.36
CA ASP A 179 12.95 12.95 -7.36
C ASP A 179 12.69 11.70 -6.52
N ILE A 180 11.45 11.48 -6.07
CA ILE A 180 11.11 10.32 -5.24
C ILE A 180 11.08 9.06 -6.09
N PHE A 181 10.52 9.16 -7.29
CA PHE A 181 10.47 8.05 -8.22
C PHE A 181 11.86 7.64 -8.70
N GLY A 182 12.71 8.60 -9.06
CA GLY A 182 14.12 8.34 -9.38
C GLY A 182 14.91 7.77 -8.21
N MET A 183 14.61 8.18 -6.97
CA MET A 183 15.20 7.57 -5.78
C MET A 183 14.78 6.10 -5.60
N LEU A 184 13.48 5.81 -5.75
CA LEU A 184 12.98 4.43 -5.66
C LEU A 184 13.56 3.54 -6.75
N ASP A 185 13.68 4.04 -7.99
CA ASP A 185 14.28 3.31 -9.10
C ASP A 185 15.76 3.01 -8.83
N LYS A 186 16.55 4.00 -8.38
CA LYS A 186 17.96 3.79 -7.99
C LYS A 186 18.13 2.76 -6.87
N LEU A 187 17.25 2.80 -5.87
CA LEU A 187 17.27 1.81 -4.79
C LEU A 187 16.92 0.42 -5.30
N LEU A 188 15.95 0.32 -6.20
CA LEU A 188 15.53 -0.94 -6.80
C LEU A 188 16.64 -1.52 -7.69
N LEU A 189 17.27 -0.71 -8.53
CA LEU A 189 18.39 -1.10 -9.39
C LEU A 189 19.55 -1.66 -8.56
N LYS A 190 19.97 -0.94 -7.52
CA LYS A 190 21.00 -1.41 -6.58
C LYS A 190 20.63 -2.76 -5.96
N GLN A 191 19.35 -2.94 -5.62
CA GLN A 191 18.88 -4.19 -5.04
C GLN A 191 18.82 -5.33 -6.06
N ILE A 192 18.47 -5.06 -7.32
CA ILE A 192 18.54 -6.03 -8.43
C ILE A 192 19.98 -6.51 -8.59
N GLU A 193 20.96 -5.60 -8.58
CA GLU A 193 22.37 -5.94 -8.65
C GLU A 193 22.82 -6.81 -7.46
N SER A 194 22.39 -6.48 -6.24
CA SER A 194 22.66 -7.30 -5.06
C SER A 194 22.02 -8.69 -5.13
N MET A 195 20.92 -8.85 -5.85
CA MET A 195 20.22 -10.13 -6.02
C MET A 195 20.89 -11.04 -7.08
N LEU A 196 21.86 -10.53 -7.85
CA LEU A 196 22.57 -11.33 -8.85
C LEU A 196 23.36 -12.50 -8.24
N GLU A 197 23.76 -12.38 -6.97
CA GLU A 197 24.40 -13.46 -6.22
C GLU A 197 23.50 -14.71 -6.09
N MET A 198 22.18 -14.53 -6.22
CA MET A 198 21.19 -15.61 -6.08
C MET A 198 20.85 -16.32 -7.40
N GLU A 199 21.58 -16.04 -8.49
CA GLU A 199 21.36 -16.50 -9.89
C GLU A 199 19.88 -16.63 -10.32
N PRO A 200 19.36 -15.73 -11.19
CA PRO A 200 17.97 -15.79 -11.60
C PRO A 200 17.66 -17.10 -12.33
N VAL A 201 16.60 -17.80 -11.90
CA VAL A 201 16.12 -19.00 -12.60
C VAL A 201 15.51 -18.58 -13.95
N THR A 202 16.24 -18.87 -15.02
CA THR A 202 15.80 -18.68 -16.41
C THR A 202 14.99 -19.88 -16.90
N GLY A 203 14.01 -19.67 -17.79
CA GLY A 203 13.16 -20.75 -18.31
C GLY A 203 11.84 -20.30 -18.95
N ALA A 204 11.05 -21.22 -19.49
CA ALA A 204 9.76 -20.93 -20.15
C ALA A 204 8.52 -21.18 -19.27
N GLY A 205 8.70 -21.47 -17.97
CA GLY A 205 7.59 -21.74 -17.05
C GLY A 205 6.66 -20.54 -16.86
N THR A 206 5.35 -20.79 -16.82
CA THR A 206 4.32 -19.76 -16.60
C THR A 206 4.38 -19.22 -15.18
N LEU A 207 4.40 -17.90 -15.03
CA LEU A 207 4.22 -17.25 -13.73
C LEU A 207 2.76 -17.42 -13.27
N THR A 208 2.56 -17.48 -11.95
CA THR A 208 1.21 -17.42 -11.37
C THR A 208 0.51 -16.15 -11.85
N GLU A 209 -0.74 -16.30 -12.29
CA GLU A 209 -1.54 -15.19 -12.77
C GLU A 209 -1.87 -14.22 -11.63
N VAL A 210 -1.84 -12.93 -11.95
CA VAL A 210 -2.22 -11.84 -11.04
C VAL A 210 -3.50 -11.22 -11.59
N PRO A 211 -4.50 -10.92 -10.75
CA PRO A 211 -5.70 -10.23 -11.20
C PRO A 211 -5.38 -8.99 -12.02
N LYS A 212 -6.10 -8.80 -13.13
CA LYS A 212 -5.97 -7.62 -13.98
C LYS A 212 -6.18 -6.35 -13.14
N ARG A 213 -5.35 -5.34 -13.40
CA ARG A 213 -5.52 -3.97 -12.89
C ARG A 213 -6.89 -3.40 -13.25
N TRP A 214 -7.47 -2.64 -12.33
CA TRP A 214 -8.69 -1.88 -12.59
C TRP A 214 -8.45 -0.81 -13.65
N THR A 215 -9.39 -0.69 -14.58
CA THR A 215 -9.42 0.32 -15.62
C THR A 215 -10.80 0.97 -15.67
N GLU A 216 -10.90 2.17 -16.25
CA GLU A 216 -12.19 2.84 -16.44
C GLU A 216 -13.16 2.03 -17.31
N ALA A 217 -12.64 1.15 -18.17
CA ALA A 217 -13.43 0.20 -18.96
C ALA A 217 -14.12 -0.89 -18.12
N ASP A 218 -13.66 -1.16 -16.89
CA ASP A 218 -14.28 -2.13 -15.97
C ASP A 218 -15.47 -1.52 -15.20
N ALA A 219 -15.66 -0.19 -15.33
CA ALA A 219 -16.79 0.52 -14.79
C ALA A 219 -17.98 0.49 -15.76
N PRO A 220 -19.23 0.37 -15.26
CA PRO A 220 -20.41 0.42 -16.11
C PRO A 220 -20.46 1.72 -16.90
N GLU A 221 -20.82 1.61 -18.17
CA GLU A 221 -20.97 2.75 -19.07
C GLU A 221 -22.10 3.64 -18.58
N SER A 222 -21.78 4.91 -18.33
CA SER A 222 -22.78 5.91 -17.96
C SER A 222 -22.23 7.30 -18.26
N GLU A 223 -23.00 8.12 -19.00
CA GLU A 223 -22.60 9.49 -19.35
C GLU A 223 -22.34 10.37 -18.12
N ARG A 224 -23.06 10.14 -17.00
CA ARG A 224 -22.86 10.88 -15.73
C ARG A 224 -23.14 10.02 -14.51
N ARG A 225 -22.08 9.60 -13.82
CA ARG A 225 -22.19 8.88 -12.55
C ARG A 225 -22.60 9.81 -11.42
N ASN A 226 -23.65 9.43 -10.70
CA ASN A 226 -24.03 10.14 -9.48
C ASN A 226 -23.04 9.82 -8.33
N LYS A 227 -23.18 10.56 -7.22
CA LYS A 227 -22.32 10.45 -6.04
C LYS A 227 -22.27 9.03 -5.44
N ARG A 228 -23.41 8.34 -5.36
CA ARG A 228 -23.50 6.97 -4.83
C ARG A 228 -22.77 5.97 -5.74
N GLN A 229 -22.93 6.12 -7.06
CA GLN A 229 -22.27 5.28 -8.06
C GLN A 229 -20.74 5.46 -8.03
N ARG A 230 -20.25 6.71 -7.97
CA ARG A 230 -18.80 6.99 -7.85
C ARG A 230 -18.19 6.34 -6.62
N LYS A 231 -18.85 6.42 -5.47
CA LYS A 231 -18.40 5.76 -4.23
C LYS A 231 -18.41 4.24 -4.32
N ALA A 232 -19.45 3.65 -4.91
CA ALA A 232 -19.55 2.21 -5.07
C ALA A 232 -18.43 1.69 -5.98
N LEU A 233 -18.16 2.37 -7.08
CA LEU A 233 -17.07 2.03 -7.99
C LEU A 233 -15.70 2.20 -7.35
N TYR A 234 -15.49 3.30 -6.62
CA TYR A 234 -14.24 3.49 -5.89
C TYR A 234 -13.98 2.36 -4.90
N LYS A 235 -15.01 1.93 -4.13
CA LYS A 235 -14.88 0.78 -3.23
C LYS A 235 -14.57 -0.53 -3.96
N ARG A 236 -15.21 -0.77 -5.11
CA ARG A 236 -14.95 -1.96 -5.93
C ARG A 236 -13.52 -1.97 -6.46
N LYS A 237 -13.06 -0.84 -6.99
CA LYS A 237 -11.68 -0.61 -7.42
C LYS A 237 -10.70 -0.90 -6.29
N VAL A 238 -10.88 -0.29 -5.11
CA VAL A 238 -10.01 -0.52 -3.94
C VAL A 238 -9.96 -1.99 -3.56
N GLY A 239 -11.09 -2.70 -3.59
CA GLY A 239 -11.13 -4.14 -3.36
C GLY A 239 -10.26 -4.94 -4.35
N LEU A 240 -10.45 -4.69 -5.65
CA LEU A 240 -9.71 -5.37 -6.71
C LEU A 240 -8.21 -5.06 -6.67
N GLU A 241 -7.83 -3.80 -6.46
CA GLU A 241 -6.42 -3.43 -6.32
C GLU A 241 -5.80 -4.06 -5.07
N ASN A 242 -6.53 -4.17 -3.95
CA ASN A 242 -6.01 -4.88 -2.76
C ASN A 242 -5.74 -6.35 -3.05
N GLU A 243 -6.66 -7.05 -3.71
CA GLU A 243 -6.49 -8.45 -4.13
C GLU A 243 -5.31 -8.61 -5.08
N ARG A 244 -5.20 -7.72 -6.07
CA ARG A 244 -4.07 -7.67 -7.02
C ARG A 244 -2.73 -7.50 -6.31
N ARG A 245 -2.60 -6.53 -5.40
CA ARG A 245 -1.35 -6.29 -4.64
C ARG A 245 -0.97 -7.47 -3.76
N LEU A 246 -1.96 -8.18 -3.22
CA LEU A 246 -1.71 -9.41 -2.46
C LEU A 246 -1.22 -10.53 -3.38
N ALA A 247 -1.85 -10.72 -4.54
CA ALA A 247 -1.43 -11.72 -5.53
C ALA A 247 -0.01 -11.47 -6.05
N LYS A 248 0.33 -10.21 -6.37
CA LYS A 248 1.71 -9.82 -6.75
C LYS A 248 2.71 -10.19 -5.66
N ARG A 249 2.42 -9.86 -4.40
CA ARG A 249 3.28 -10.23 -3.26
C ARG A 249 3.46 -11.74 -3.11
N MET A 250 2.36 -12.49 -3.10
CA MET A 250 2.39 -13.95 -3.01
C MET A 250 3.20 -14.57 -4.14
N ARG A 251 3.04 -14.06 -5.37
CA ARG A 251 3.83 -14.49 -6.54
C ARG A 251 5.34 -14.30 -6.30
N ARG A 252 5.77 -13.11 -5.86
CA ARG A 252 7.18 -12.80 -5.59
C ARG A 252 7.79 -13.63 -4.45
N GLU A 253 6.98 -13.98 -3.46
CA GLU A 253 7.43 -14.77 -2.31
C GLU A 253 7.54 -16.28 -2.63
N THR A 254 6.67 -16.79 -3.50
CA THR A 254 6.57 -18.23 -3.80
C THR A 254 7.35 -18.67 -5.03
N THR A 255 7.60 -17.77 -5.98
CA THR A 255 8.35 -18.11 -7.19
C THR A 255 9.86 -18.00 -6.98
N ASP A 256 10.60 -18.93 -7.58
CA ASP A 256 12.06 -18.83 -7.70
C ASP A 256 12.47 -17.96 -8.90
N ARG A 257 11.53 -17.71 -9.82
CA ARG A 257 11.69 -16.84 -11.00
C ARG A 257 11.50 -15.37 -10.63
N TRP A 258 12.23 -14.93 -9.61
CA TRP A 258 12.05 -13.60 -9.02
C TRP A 258 12.25 -12.47 -10.04
N ALA A 259 13.23 -12.60 -10.95
CA ALA A 259 13.52 -11.59 -11.96
C ALA A 259 12.36 -11.44 -12.96
N ALA A 260 11.81 -12.56 -13.44
CA ALA A 260 10.65 -12.54 -14.35
C ALA A 260 9.38 -12.01 -13.67
N ALA A 261 9.16 -12.35 -12.40
CA ALA A 261 8.03 -11.83 -11.64
C ALA A 261 8.15 -10.32 -11.40
N ALA A 262 9.34 -9.83 -11.03
CA ALA A 262 9.60 -8.42 -10.88
C ALA A 262 9.48 -7.67 -12.21
N LEU A 263 10.02 -8.21 -13.30
CA LEU A 263 9.91 -7.61 -14.63
C LEU A 263 8.44 -7.44 -15.04
N SER A 264 7.64 -8.51 -14.90
CA SER A 264 6.20 -8.45 -15.18
C SER A 264 5.50 -7.40 -14.33
N ASP A 265 5.84 -7.29 -13.04
CA ASP A 265 5.24 -6.29 -12.16
C ASP A 265 5.60 -4.87 -12.62
N LEU A 266 6.88 -4.59 -12.85
CA LEU A 266 7.38 -3.24 -13.16
C LEU A 266 6.95 -2.75 -14.55
N VAL A 267 6.90 -3.64 -15.56
CA VAL A 267 6.41 -3.28 -16.90
C VAL A 267 4.93 -2.86 -16.83
N GLU A 268 4.10 -3.62 -16.12
CA GLU A 268 2.70 -3.26 -15.92
C GLU A 268 2.55 -1.94 -15.15
N GLU A 269 3.45 -1.67 -14.19
CA GLU A 269 3.46 -0.38 -13.47
C GLU A 269 3.85 0.79 -14.37
N ARG A 270 4.91 0.64 -15.18
CA ARG A 270 5.32 1.66 -16.16
C ARG A 270 4.20 1.97 -17.13
N ASP A 271 3.62 0.95 -17.77
CA ASP A 271 2.59 1.14 -18.79
C ASP A 271 1.34 1.80 -18.22
N HIS A 272 1.00 1.49 -16.96
CA HIS A 272 -0.08 2.16 -16.26
C HIS A 272 0.23 3.64 -16.03
N LEU A 273 1.40 3.96 -15.48
CA LEU A 273 1.80 5.33 -15.17
C LEU A 273 1.92 6.19 -16.44
N ASP A 274 2.48 5.62 -17.52
CA ASP A 274 2.57 6.26 -18.83
C ASP A 274 1.17 6.64 -19.37
N ALA A 275 0.15 5.80 -19.15
CA ALA A 275 -1.22 6.08 -19.56
C ALA A 275 -1.84 7.31 -18.83
N TYR A 276 -1.28 7.70 -17.69
CA TYR A 276 -1.67 8.90 -16.93
C TYR A 276 -0.65 10.04 -17.06
N GLY A 277 0.29 9.95 -18.00
CA GLY A 277 1.30 10.99 -18.27
C GLY A 277 2.47 11.01 -17.30
N VAL A 278 2.63 9.99 -16.45
CA VAL A 278 3.76 9.86 -15.53
C VAL A 278 4.85 9.02 -16.21
N GLY A 279 5.66 9.67 -17.03
CA GLY A 279 6.71 9.02 -17.83
C GLY A 279 8.06 8.90 -17.14
N GLY A 280 8.92 8.03 -17.69
CA GLY A 280 10.33 7.93 -17.30
C GLY A 280 10.62 7.10 -16.04
N TYR A 281 9.61 6.43 -15.48
CA TYR A 281 9.75 5.64 -14.27
C TYR A 281 10.21 4.21 -14.54
N LEU A 282 11.09 3.67 -13.67
CA LEU A 282 11.57 2.27 -13.64
C LEU A 282 12.36 1.82 -14.87
N LEU A 283 12.72 2.72 -15.78
CA LEU A 283 13.32 2.35 -17.06
C LEU A 283 14.63 1.57 -16.90
N GLU A 284 15.50 2.01 -15.98
CA GLU A 284 16.79 1.35 -15.74
C GLU A 284 16.60 -0.01 -15.06
N SER A 285 15.73 -0.08 -14.04
CA SER A 285 15.40 -1.35 -13.37
C SER A 285 14.76 -2.37 -14.31
N ILE A 286 13.84 -1.93 -15.18
CA ILE A 286 13.19 -2.79 -16.19
C ILE A 286 14.23 -3.31 -17.17
N ALA A 287 15.03 -2.43 -17.77
CA ALA A 287 16.08 -2.83 -18.72
C ALA A 287 17.03 -3.86 -18.10
N ARG A 288 17.42 -3.65 -16.83
CA ARG A 288 18.28 -4.60 -16.13
C ARG A 288 17.61 -5.95 -15.90
N LEU A 289 16.33 -5.98 -15.54
CA LEU A 289 15.59 -7.23 -15.36
C LEU A 289 15.34 -7.95 -16.69
N GLU A 290 15.15 -7.23 -17.80
CA GLU A 290 15.06 -7.80 -19.14
C GLU A 290 16.34 -8.53 -19.53
N GLU A 291 17.51 -7.97 -19.22
CA GLU A 291 18.80 -8.66 -19.43
C GLU A 291 18.90 -9.97 -18.65
N LEU A 292 18.35 -10.02 -17.43
CA LEU A 292 18.37 -11.21 -16.58
C LEU A 292 17.35 -12.28 -16.98
N CYS A 293 16.36 -11.91 -17.79
CA CYS A 293 15.31 -12.83 -18.24
C CYS A 293 15.56 -13.39 -19.64
N LYS A 294 16.61 -12.95 -20.33
CA LYS A 294 17.08 -13.51 -21.62
C LYS A 294 17.76 -14.87 -21.39
#